data_AF-A0A841TD20-F1
#
_entry.id   AF-A0A841TD20-F1
#
_cell.length_a   1.000
_cell.length_b   1.000
_cell.length_c   1.000
_cell.angle_alpha   90.00
_cell.angle_beta   90.00
_cell.angle_gamma   90.00
#
_symmetry.space_group_name_H-M   'P 1'
#
loop_
_entity.id
_entity.type
_entity.pdbx_description
1 polymer ?
#
loop_
_entity_poly.entity_id
_entity_poly.type
_entity_poly.pdbx_seq_one_letter_code
_entity_poly.pdbx_strand_id
1 'polypeptide(L)'
;AAAQQLEADGYDVVVRHSGGAAVPLDTGVLNVSLILPKTSSSLSDFREDFEKMYTLIREALAGTGRRVDKGEIAGAYCPGDYDLSIDGLKFCGIAQRRQARATIVQAFIVAEGSGQARARLVRAFYEEAASGIAKPEDYPLVTEDSTASLGELLGLGHGAAAVLTEEIKRVIGSLQSEEGLAAAGAAARLPDPNEIRANARTMRLKYWISNT
;
A
#
# COMPACT_ATOMS: atom_id res chain seq x y z
N ALA A 1 -12.25 -17.29 14.47
CA ALA A 1 -10.95 -17.91 14.78
C ALA A 1 -9.81 -16.97 14.37
N ALA A 2 -9.29 -17.02 13.13
CA ALA A 2 -8.14 -16.20 12.72
C ALA A 2 -8.25 -14.68 12.99
N ALA A 3 -9.39 -14.06 12.66
CA ALA A 3 -9.61 -12.63 12.95
C ALA A 3 -9.63 -12.33 14.46
N GLN A 4 -10.23 -13.21 15.28
CA GLN A 4 -10.27 -13.05 16.74
C GLN A 4 -8.89 -13.22 17.38
N GLN A 5 -8.04 -14.07 16.80
CA GLN A 5 -6.66 -14.23 17.25
C GLN A 5 -5.86 -12.94 17.00
N LEU A 6 -5.99 -12.35 15.80
CA LEU A 6 -5.37 -11.06 15.49
C LEU A 6 -5.87 -9.94 16.42
N GLU A 7 -7.17 -9.90 16.72
CA GLU A 7 -7.75 -8.97 17.69
C GLU A 7 -7.17 -9.17 19.10
N ALA A 8 -7.00 -10.42 19.55
CA ALA A 8 -6.35 -10.74 20.82
C ALA A 8 -4.87 -10.33 20.86
N ASP A 9 -4.19 -10.37 19.70
CA ASP A 9 -2.80 -9.93 19.53
C ASP A 9 -2.68 -8.40 19.35
N GLY A 10 -3.80 -7.66 19.44
CA GLY A 10 -3.84 -6.19 19.44
C GLY A 10 -4.03 -5.55 18.06
N TYR A 11 -4.41 -6.31 17.04
CA TYR A 11 -4.72 -5.80 15.71
C TYR A 11 -6.22 -5.57 15.52
N ASP A 12 -6.58 -4.42 14.95
CA ASP A 12 -7.92 -4.26 14.36
C ASP A 12 -7.98 -5.00 13.01
N VAL A 13 -9.03 -5.80 12.81
CA VAL A 13 -9.25 -6.55 11.57
C VAL A 13 -10.37 -5.93 10.76
N VAL A 14 -10.09 -5.60 9.50
CA VAL A 14 -11.07 -4.97 8.60
C VAL A 14 -11.11 -5.70 7.26
N VAL A 15 -12.33 -5.98 6.78
CA VAL A 15 -12.57 -6.45 5.42
C VAL A 15 -12.85 -5.26 4.51
N ARG A 16 -11.96 -5.03 3.53
CA ARG A 16 -12.15 -3.99 2.52
C ARG A 16 -13.10 -4.47 1.41
N HIS A 17 -13.85 -3.54 0.83
CA HIS A 17 -14.78 -3.84 -0.28
C HIS A 17 -14.08 -4.15 -1.60
N SER A 18 -12.87 -3.64 -1.81
CA SER A 18 -12.05 -4.00 -2.97
C SER A 18 -11.38 -5.36 -2.71
N GLY A 19 -11.23 -6.18 -3.74
CA GLY A 19 -10.60 -7.50 -3.62
C GLY A 19 -9.12 -7.47 -3.19
N GLY A 20 -8.48 -8.62 -3.35
CA GLY A 20 -7.08 -8.87 -2.99
C GLY A 20 -6.93 -9.53 -1.62
N ALA A 21 -5.71 -9.94 -1.31
CA ALA A 21 -5.38 -10.73 -0.11
C ALA A 21 -5.09 -9.85 1.12
N ALA A 22 -4.81 -10.52 2.26
CA ALA A 22 -4.49 -9.87 3.53
C ALA A 22 -3.23 -9.01 3.43
N VAL A 23 -3.28 -7.81 4.02
CA VAL A 23 -2.16 -6.86 4.09
C VAL A 23 -2.13 -6.28 5.51
N PRO A 24 -1.03 -6.46 6.25
CA PRO A 24 -0.86 -5.85 7.57
C PRO A 24 -0.52 -4.37 7.42
N LEU A 25 -1.15 -3.53 8.24
CA LEU A 25 -0.94 -2.09 8.27
C LEU A 25 -0.58 -1.65 9.68
N ASP A 26 0.51 -0.91 9.80
CA ASP A 26 1.01 -0.35 11.05
C ASP A 26 1.75 0.97 10.78
N THR A 27 2.36 1.56 11.80
CA THR A 27 3.07 2.85 11.69
C THR A 27 4.29 2.80 10.78
N GLY A 28 4.85 1.63 10.50
CA GLY A 28 5.95 1.41 9.56
C GLY A 28 5.50 1.18 8.12
N VAL A 29 4.20 1.26 7.82
CA VAL A 29 3.66 1.11 6.46
C VAL A 29 3.18 2.45 5.93
N LEU A 30 3.84 2.96 4.88
CA LEU A 30 3.42 4.17 4.17
C LEU A 30 2.37 3.82 3.12
N ASN A 31 1.21 4.47 3.18
CA ASN A 31 0.15 4.32 2.18
C ASN A 31 0.11 5.56 1.27
N VAL A 32 0.24 5.36 -0.03
CA VAL A 32 0.21 6.41 -1.05
C VAL A 32 -1.01 6.19 -1.95
N SER A 33 -1.74 7.25 -2.29
CA SER A 33 -2.89 7.17 -3.19
C SER A 33 -2.85 8.28 -4.23
N LEU A 34 -2.87 7.91 -5.51
CA LEU A 34 -3.07 8.81 -6.64
C LEU A 34 -4.54 8.78 -7.04
N ILE A 35 -5.21 9.93 -6.94
CA ILE A 35 -6.62 10.08 -7.34
C ILE A 35 -6.63 10.84 -8.67
N LEU A 36 -6.91 10.11 -9.75
CA LEU A 36 -6.83 10.61 -11.12
C LEU A 36 -8.23 10.75 -11.71
N PRO A 37 -8.53 11.82 -12.48
CA PRO A 37 -9.78 11.91 -13.21
C PRO A 37 -9.85 10.78 -14.23
N LYS A 38 -11.05 10.21 -14.42
CA LYS A 38 -11.24 9.19 -15.45
C LYS A 38 -11.23 9.86 -16.83
N THR A 39 -10.17 9.63 -17.60
CA THR A 39 -10.11 9.99 -19.02
C THR A 39 -10.98 9.00 -19.82
N SER A 40 -11.54 9.45 -20.94
CA SER A 40 -12.47 8.67 -21.78
C SER A 40 -11.82 7.53 -22.57
N SER A 41 -10.56 7.21 -22.29
CA SER A 41 -9.77 6.19 -22.99
C SER A 41 -10.05 4.78 -22.44
N SER A 42 -10.22 3.86 -23.40
CA SER A 42 -10.13 2.38 -23.38
C SER A 42 -9.94 1.62 -22.05
N LEU A 43 -10.50 0.40 -21.99
CA LEU A 43 -10.23 -0.60 -20.94
C LEU A 43 -8.74 -0.99 -20.80
N SER A 44 -7.89 -0.68 -21.78
CA SER A 44 -6.44 -0.95 -21.76
C SER A 44 -5.62 -0.01 -20.85
N ASP A 45 -6.21 1.10 -20.37
CA ASP A 45 -5.54 2.18 -19.62
C ASP A 45 -5.14 1.78 -18.18
N PHE A 46 -5.65 0.66 -17.65
CA PHE A 46 -5.37 0.30 -16.25
C PHE A 46 -3.88 0.05 -15.99
N ARG A 47 -3.16 -0.58 -16.93
CA ARG A 47 -1.71 -0.79 -16.78
C ARG A 47 -0.97 0.54 -16.68
N GLU A 48 -1.38 1.56 -17.43
CA GLU A 48 -0.78 2.89 -17.37
C GLU A 48 -0.94 3.53 -15.99
N ASP A 49 -2.07 3.31 -15.33
CA ASP A 49 -2.32 3.78 -13.96
C ASP A 49 -1.36 3.13 -12.95
N PHE A 50 -1.10 1.82 -13.07
CA PHE A 50 -0.10 1.13 -12.26
C PHE A 50 1.34 1.61 -12.58
N GLU A 51 1.66 1.84 -13.86
CA GLU A 51 2.96 2.39 -14.27
C GLU A 51 3.24 3.77 -13.69
N LYS A 52 2.22 4.63 -13.54
CA LYS A 52 2.35 5.94 -12.89
C LYS A 52 2.82 5.80 -11.44
N MET A 53 2.19 4.90 -10.67
CA MET A 53 2.59 4.64 -9.28
C MET A 53 3.97 3.99 -9.19
N TYR A 54 4.27 2.99 -10.03
CA TYR A 54 5.59 2.38 -10.11
C TYR A 54 6.67 3.43 -10.42
N THR A 55 6.45 4.27 -11.42
CA THR A 55 7.39 5.32 -11.82
C THR A 55 7.61 6.31 -10.69
N LEU A 56 6.56 6.77 -10.01
CA LEU A 56 6.67 7.65 -8.85
C LEU A 56 7.58 7.06 -7.76
N ILE A 57 7.34 5.80 -7.38
CA ILE A 57 8.12 5.13 -6.33
C ILE A 57 9.56 4.88 -6.78
N ARG A 58 9.77 4.44 -8.03
CA ARG A 58 11.10 4.23 -8.61
C ARG A 58 11.92 5.51 -8.63
N GLU A 59 11.34 6.62 -9.06
CA GLU A 59 12.02 7.92 -9.10
C GLU A 59 12.30 8.48 -7.69
N ALA A 60 11.40 8.24 -6.73
CA ALA A 60 11.63 8.61 -5.33
C ALA A 60 12.80 7.82 -4.70
N LEU A 61 13.06 6.60 -5.20
CA LEU A 61 14.17 5.76 -4.74
C LEU A 61 15.44 5.87 -5.61
N ALA A 62 15.42 6.65 -6.69
CA ALA A 62 16.53 6.73 -7.64
C ALA A 62 17.85 7.20 -6.99
N GLY A 63 17.78 8.09 -5.99
CA GLY A 63 18.95 8.58 -5.25
C GLY A 63 19.64 7.54 -4.36
N THR A 64 19.01 6.38 -4.13
CA THR A 64 19.55 5.33 -3.25
C THR A 64 20.57 4.41 -3.95
N GLY A 65 20.67 4.50 -5.28
CA GLY A 65 21.51 3.61 -6.10
C GLY A 65 20.97 2.18 -6.21
N ARG A 66 19.81 1.86 -5.61
CA ARG A 66 19.18 0.55 -5.71
C ARG A 66 18.20 0.49 -6.85
N ARG A 67 18.21 -0.64 -7.54
CA ARG A 67 17.27 -0.92 -8.62
C ARG A 67 15.95 -1.38 -8.02
N VAL A 68 14.87 -0.70 -8.39
CA VAL A 68 13.50 -1.11 -8.07
C VAL A 68 12.97 -1.94 -9.22
N ASP A 69 12.60 -3.17 -8.93
CA ASP A 69 11.93 -4.09 -9.84
C ASP A 69 10.42 -4.05 -9.66
N LYS A 70 9.69 -4.49 -10.69
CA LYS A 70 8.26 -4.75 -10.62
C LYS A 70 7.95 -6.14 -11.16
N GLY A 71 6.97 -6.80 -10.56
CA GLY A 71 6.52 -8.14 -10.93
C GLY A 71 6.13 -8.94 -9.70
N GLU A 72 5.31 -9.96 -9.89
CA GLU A 72 4.86 -10.81 -8.79
C GLU A 72 6.05 -11.47 -8.07
N ILE A 73 6.04 -11.42 -6.74
CA ILE A 73 7.05 -12.04 -5.89
C ILE A 73 6.46 -13.31 -5.27
N ALA A 74 7.00 -14.45 -5.66
CA ALA A 74 6.60 -15.74 -5.11
C ALA A 74 6.80 -15.77 -3.59
N GLY A 75 5.83 -16.33 -2.88
CA GLY A 75 5.86 -16.39 -1.41
C GLY A 75 5.46 -15.08 -0.72
N ALA A 76 5.24 -13.98 -1.43
CA ALA A 76 4.82 -12.75 -0.80
C ALA A 76 3.31 -12.75 -0.47
N TYR A 77 2.93 -12.05 0.61
CA TYR A 77 1.51 -11.82 0.88
C TYR A 77 0.92 -10.80 -0.09
N CYS A 78 -0.38 -10.96 -0.36
CA CYS A 78 -1.13 -10.14 -1.32
C CYS A 78 -0.38 -9.98 -2.66
N PRO A 79 -0.05 -11.10 -3.34
CA PRO A 79 0.72 -11.07 -4.58
C PRO A 79 -0.02 -10.32 -5.69
N GLY A 80 0.73 -9.70 -6.59
CA GLY A 80 0.19 -9.11 -7.81
C GLY A 80 1.25 -8.71 -8.84
N ASP A 81 0.81 -8.53 -10.09
CA ASP A 81 1.65 -8.20 -11.25
C ASP A 81 2.54 -6.95 -11.08
N TYR A 82 2.20 -6.08 -10.12
CA TYR A 82 2.88 -4.81 -9.84
C TYR A 82 3.39 -4.72 -8.40
N ASP A 83 3.75 -5.86 -7.82
CA ASP A 83 4.59 -5.87 -6.63
C ASP A 83 5.94 -5.23 -6.95
N LEU A 84 6.43 -4.37 -6.05
CA LEU A 84 7.75 -3.76 -6.20
C LEU A 84 8.74 -4.39 -5.25
N SER A 85 9.95 -4.62 -5.75
CA SER A 85 11.01 -5.31 -5.02
C SER A 85 12.39 -4.66 -5.20
N ILE A 86 13.27 -4.95 -4.24
CA ILE A 86 14.71 -4.70 -4.34
C ILE A 86 15.37 -6.04 -3.99
N ASP A 87 16.31 -6.49 -4.82
CA ASP A 87 17.00 -7.78 -4.66
C ASP A 87 16.05 -8.98 -4.49
N GLY A 88 14.91 -8.94 -5.20
CA GLY A 88 13.89 -10.00 -5.18
C GLY A 88 12.96 -9.97 -3.95
N LEU A 89 13.18 -9.07 -3.01
CA LEU A 89 12.35 -8.94 -1.80
C LEU A 89 11.27 -7.88 -2.01
N LYS A 90 10.00 -8.26 -1.86
CA LYS A 90 8.87 -7.35 -1.96
C LYS A 90 8.94 -6.31 -0.84
N PHE A 91 8.74 -5.04 -1.19
CA PHE A 91 8.57 -3.96 -0.22
C PHE A 91 7.28 -3.16 -0.46
N CYS A 92 6.63 -3.33 -1.61
CA CYS A 92 5.44 -2.56 -1.96
C CYS A 92 4.46 -3.40 -2.79
N GLY A 93 3.16 -3.22 -2.55
CA GLY A 93 2.11 -3.75 -3.41
C GLY A 93 1.20 -2.62 -3.89
N ILE A 94 0.78 -2.70 -5.16
CA ILE A 94 -0.07 -1.69 -5.79
C ILE A 94 -1.46 -2.28 -6.03
N ALA A 95 -2.50 -1.49 -5.78
CA ALA A 95 -3.89 -1.82 -6.05
C ALA A 95 -4.57 -0.66 -6.78
N GLN A 96 -5.67 -0.96 -7.48
CA GLN A 96 -6.46 0.05 -8.18
C GLN A 96 -7.94 -0.11 -7.85
N ARG A 97 -8.61 1.03 -7.65
CA ARG A 97 -10.05 1.13 -7.55
C ARG A 97 -10.58 2.12 -8.59
N ARG A 98 -11.48 1.66 -9.45
CA ARG A 98 -12.14 2.49 -10.48
C ARG A 98 -13.53 2.91 -10.00
N GLN A 99 -13.81 4.19 -10.09
CA GLN A 99 -15.10 4.81 -9.79
C GLN A 99 -15.69 5.40 -11.08
N ALA A 100 -16.93 5.91 -11.01
CA ALA A 100 -17.60 6.50 -12.16
C ALA A 100 -16.80 7.66 -12.79
N ARG A 101 -16.15 8.49 -11.97
CA ARG A 101 -15.46 9.73 -12.41
C ARG A 101 -13.97 9.78 -12.10
N ALA A 102 -13.43 8.78 -11.39
CA ALA A 102 -12.05 8.78 -10.95
C ALA A 102 -11.46 7.37 -10.93
N THR A 103 -10.16 7.27 -11.15
CA THR A 103 -9.35 6.11 -10.77
C THR A 103 -8.58 6.46 -9.51
N ILE A 104 -8.51 5.53 -8.57
CA ILE A 104 -7.66 5.61 -7.37
C ILE A 104 -6.63 4.50 -7.47
N VAL A 105 -5.35 4.86 -7.63
CA VAL A 105 -4.22 3.93 -7.57
C VAL A 105 -3.60 4.04 -6.20
N GLN A 106 -3.44 2.92 -5.51
CA GLN A 106 -3.01 2.86 -4.12
C GLN A 106 -1.78 1.98 -4.01
N ALA A 107 -0.81 2.40 -3.20
CA ALA A 107 0.35 1.59 -2.85
C ALA A 107 0.45 1.51 -1.33
N PHE A 108 0.66 0.29 -0.81
CA PHE A 108 1.20 0.12 0.53
C PHE A 108 2.69 -0.14 0.40
N ILE A 109 3.50 0.52 1.21
CA ILE A 109 4.95 0.45 1.17
C ILE A 109 5.43 0.09 2.57
N VAL A 110 6.08 -1.06 2.70
CA VAL A 110 6.74 -1.49 3.94
C VAL A 110 7.99 -0.61 4.10
N ALA A 111 7.82 0.52 4.76
CA ALA A 111 8.90 1.49 4.91
C ALA A 111 9.83 1.09 6.05
N GLU A 112 9.27 0.66 7.18
CA GLU A 112 10.01 0.43 8.43
C GLU A 112 9.62 -0.88 9.13
N GLY A 113 10.38 -1.23 10.16
CA GLY A 113 10.25 -2.51 10.86
C GLY A 113 10.70 -3.69 9.99
N SER A 114 10.25 -4.89 10.32
CA SER A 114 10.65 -6.10 9.62
C SER A 114 9.61 -6.56 8.60
N GLY A 115 10.02 -6.74 7.35
CA GLY A 115 9.18 -7.37 6.33
C GLY A 115 8.92 -8.85 6.66
N GLN A 116 9.93 -9.55 7.16
CA GLN A 116 9.82 -10.94 7.61
C GLN A 116 8.77 -11.11 8.72
N ALA A 117 8.76 -10.23 9.72
CA ALA A 117 7.77 -10.30 10.81
C ALA A 117 6.34 -10.15 10.29
N ARG A 118 6.12 -9.26 9.29
CA ARG A 118 4.82 -9.10 8.64
C ARG A 118 4.43 -10.30 7.79
N ALA A 119 5.38 -10.89 7.06
CA ALA A 119 5.14 -12.12 6.32
C ALA A 119 4.73 -13.28 7.26
N ARG A 120 5.42 -13.43 8.41
CA ARG A 120 5.04 -14.39 9.46
C ARG A 120 3.62 -14.17 9.97
N LEU A 121 3.24 -12.92 10.26
CA LEU A 121 1.90 -12.58 10.74
C LEU A 121 0.82 -13.00 9.73
N VAL A 122 1.00 -12.67 8.45
CA VAL A 122 0.03 -13.03 7.41
C VAL A 122 -0.01 -14.53 7.16
N ARG A 123 1.14 -15.20 7.21
CA ARG A 123 1.21 -16.66 7.13
C ARG A 123 0.40 -17.32 8.24
N ALA A 124 0.62 -16.92 9.49
CA ALA A 124 -0.11 -17.44 10.64
C ALA A 124 -1.63 -17.19 10.52
N PHE A 125 -2.02 -16.03 10.01
CA PHE A 125 -3.42 -15.73 9.72
C PHE A 125 -4.03 -16.75 8.73
N TYR A 126 -3.33 -17.07 7.63
CA TYR A 126 -3.84 -18.02 6.64
C TYR A 126 -3.81 -19.47 7.13
N GLU A 127 -2.79 -19.88 7.89
CA GLU A 127 -2.73 -21.22 8.50
C GLU A 127 -3.94 -21.45 9.42
N GLU A 128 -4.27 -20.46 10.27
CA GLU A 128 -5.44 -20.51 11.15
C GLU A 128 -6.76 -20.40 10.37
N ALA A 129 -6.84 -19.50 9.38
CA ALA A 129 -8.08 -19.29 8.62
C ALA A 129 -8.41 -20.48 7.70
N ALA A 130 -7.39 -21.15 7.15
CA ALA A 130 -7.58 -22.27 6.25
C ALA A 130 -8.07 -23.52 6.98
N SER A 131 -7.55 -23.82 8.19
CA SER A 131 -8.00 -24.88 9.11
C SER A 131 -8.46 -26.20 8.45
N GLY A 132 -7.81 -26.61 7.35
CA GLY A 132 -8.14 -27.84 6.58
C GLY A 132 -9.41 -27.79 5.72
N ILE A 133 -10.07 -26.63 5.61
CA ILE A 133 -11.31 -26.43 4.84
C ILE A 133 -11.01 -25.77 3.48
N ALA A 134 -10.02 -24.87 3.44
CA ALA A 134 -9.57 -24.21 2.21
C ALA A 134 -8.44 -24.97 1.53
N LYS A 135 -8.42 -24.97 0.20
CA LYS A 135 -7.32 -25.54 -0.58
C LYS A 135 -6.15 -24.55 -0.68
N PRO A 136 -4.91 -25.01 -0.86
CA PRO A 136 -3.75 -24.13 -1.06
C PRO A 136 -3.88 -23.15 -2.24
N GLU A 137 -4.74 -23.43 -3.21
CA GLU A 137 -5.04 -22.55 -4.36
C GLU A 137 -5.99 -21.38 -4.01
N ASP A 138 -6.63 -21.40 -2.84
CA ASP A 138 -7.62 -20.40 -2.43
C ASP A 138 -6.99 -19.17 -1.74
N TYR A 139 -5.70 -19.23 -1.38
CA TYR A 139 -5.01 -18.17 -0.66
C TYR A 139 -3.49 -18.15 -0.94
N PRO A 140 -2.80 -17.02 -0.72
CA PRO A 140 -1.35 -16.94 -0.92
C PRO A 140 -0.58 -17.83 0.05
N LEU A 141 0.35 -18.64 -0.47
CA LEU A 141 1.31 -19.40 0.33
C LEU A 141 2.49 -18.51 0.70
N VAL A 142 2.43 -17.90 1.88
CA VAL A 142 3.39 -16.88 2.31
C VAL A 142 4.67 -17.49 2.88
N THR A 143 5.83 -17.03 2.42
CA THR A 143 7.16 -17.37 2.97
C THR A 143 7.79 -16.15 3.66
N GLU A 144 8.63 -16.43 4.65
CA GLU A 144 9.23 -15.41 5.53
C GLU A 144 10.35 -14.59 4.87
N ASP A 145 10.89 -15.10 3.76
CA ASP A 145 12.02 -14.57 2.99
C ASP A 145 11.57 -13.85 1.71
N SER A 146 10.28 -13.56 1.58
CA SER A 146 9.69 -12.93 0.40
C SER A 146 9.55 -11.40 0.49
N THR A 147 9.61 -10.85 1.72
CA THR A 147 9.25 -9.45 1.99
C THR A 147 10.29 -8.80 2.91
N ALA A 148 10.67 -7.56 2.61
CA ALA A 148 11.55 -6.73 3.44
C ALA A 148 11.08 -5.27 3.45
N SER A 149 11.43 -4.53 4.49
CA SER A 149 11.18 -3.09 4.55
C SER A 149 12.24 -2.30 3.79
N LEU A 150 11.91 -1.09 3.35
CA LEU A 150 12.91 -0.16 2.81
C LEU A 150 13.99 0.19 3.85
N GLY A 151 13.64 0.24 5.13
CA GLY A 151 14.59 0.41 6.23
C GLY A 151 15.64 -0.70 6.28
N GLU A 152 15.23 -1.96 6.06
CA GLU A 152 16.12 -3.13 5.95
C GLU A 152 16.93 -3.08 4.65
N LEU A 153 16.26 -2.84 3.51
CA LEU A 153 16.86 -2.91 2.19
C LEU A 153 17.88 -1.79 1.94
N LEU A 154 17.61 -0.58 2.44
CA LEU A 154 18.41 0.63 2.17
C LEU A 154 19.32 1.02 3.35
N GLY A 155 19.26 0.31 4.48
CA GLY A 155 20.01 0.66 5.68
C GLY A 155 19.54 1.95 6.36
N LEU A 156 18.29 2.36 6.12
CA LEU A 156 17.72 3.61 6.65
C LEU A 156 17.07 3.46 8.05
N GLY A 157 16.72 2.23 8.44
CA GLY A 157 16.04 1.98 9.72
C GLY A 157 14.72 2.76 9.88
N HIS A 158 14.49 3.32 11.07
CA HIS A 158 13.26 4.07 11.46
C HIS A 158 13.11 5.46 10.80
N GLY A 159 14.01 5.86 9.90
CA GLY A 159 13.87 7.11 9.14
C GLY A 159 13.27 6.91 7.75
N ALA A 160 13.10 5.66 7.32
CA ALA A 160 12.78 5.31 5.94
C ALA A 160 11.43 5.88 5.49
N ALA A 161 10.40 5.89 6.35
CA ALA A 161 9.09 6.42 5.99
C ALA A 161 9.13 7.94 5.75
N ALA A 162 9.85 8.67 6.59
CA ALA A 162 10.01 10.12 6.47
C ALA A 162 10.82 10.48 5.22
N VAL A 163 11.97 9.82 5.00
CA VAL A 163 12.81 10.03 3.81
C VAL A 163 12.02 9.78 2.53
N LEU A 164 11.31 8.65 2.46
CA LEU A 164 10.49 8.32 1.29
C LEU A 164 9.36 9.33 1.07
N THR A 165 8.73 9.81 2.13
CA THR A 165 7.68 10.82 2.04
C THR A 165 8.20 12.11 1.41
N GLU A 166 9.37 12.58 1.83
CA GLU A 166 9.99 13.79 1.26
C GLU A 166 10.43 13.57 -0.19
N GLU A 167 10.99 12.40 -0.53
CA GLU A 167 11.35 12.08 -1.92
C GLU A 167 10.13 11.98 -2.85
N ILE A 168 9.02 11.40 -2.38
CA ILE A 168 7.76 11.37 -3.14
C ILE A 168 7.25 12.80 -3.38
N LYS A 169 7.26 13.65 -2.35
CA LYS A 169 6.88 15.07 -2.50
C LYS A 169 7.79 15.79 -3.50
N ARG A 170 9.10 15.56 -3.43
CA ARG A 170 10.08 16.15 -4.36
C ARG A 170 9.80 15.73 -5.80
N VAL A 171 9.55 14.45 -6.05
CA VAL A 171 9.21 13.93 -7.39
C VAL A 171 7.91 14.57 -7.88
N ILE A 172 6.85 14.57 -7.07
CA ILE A 172 5.57 15.20 -7.44
C ILE A 172 5.77 16.69 -7.74
N GLY A 173 6.49 17.42 -6.90
CA GLY A 173 6.78 18.84 -7.09
C GLY A 173 7.54 19.11 -8.38
N SER A 174 8.47 18.23 -8.77
CA SER A 174 9.22 18.37 -10.03
C SER A 174 8.36 18.16 -11.29
N LEU A 175 7.19 17.53 -11.16
CA LEU A 175 6.24 17.28 -12.26
C LEU A 175 5.19 18.38 -12.41
N GLN A 176 5.18 19.39 -11.52
CA GLN A 176 4.19 20.44 -11.50
C GLN A 176 4.71 21.73 -12.13
N SER A 177 3.87 22.39 -12.94
CA SER A 177 4.14 23.77 -13.37
C SER A 177 3.66 24.76 -12.30
N GLU A 178 4.25 25.95 -12.27
CA GLU A 178 3.82 27.02 -11.36
C GLU A 178 2.34 27.37 -11.56
N GLU A 179 1.88 27.45 -12.82
CA GLU A 179 0.48 27.72 -13.13
C GLU A 179 -0.45 26.60 -12.66
N GLY A 180 -0.03 25.34 -12.83
CA GLY A 180 -0.78 24.17 -12.37
C GLY A 180 -0.92 24.14 -10.85
N LEU A 181 0.15 24.45 -10.12
CA LEU A 181 0.16 24.59 -8.67
C LEU A 181 -0.75 25.72 -8.20
N ALA A 182 -0.68 26.90 -8.83
CA ALA A 182 -1.53 28.04 -8.49
C ALA A 182 -3.02 27.72 -8.72
N ALA A 183 -3.36 27.11 -9.85
CA ALA A 183 -4.73 26.71 -10.16
C ALA A 183 -5.26 25.64 -9.18
N ALA A 184 -4.44 24.63 -8.86
CA ALA A 184 -4.80 23.59 -7.89
C ALA A 184 -4.98 24.19 -6.49
N GLY A 185 -4.08 25.08 -6.05
CA GLY A 185 -4.18 25.76 -4.75
C GLY A 185 -5.43 26.63 -4.63
N ALA A 186 -5.82 27.33 -5.69
CA ALA A 186 -7.04 28.13 -5.71
C ALA A 186 -8.33 27.27 -5.64
N ALA A 187 -8.30 26.05 -6.17
CA ALA A 187 -9.43 25.12 -6.17
C ALA A 187 -9.44 24.15 -4.97
N ALA A 188 -8.31 23.97 -4.29
CA ALA A 188 -8.14 22.98 -3.24
C ALA A 188 -8.78 23.45 -1.92
N ARG A 189 -9.79 22.71 -1.46
CA ARG A 189 -10.26 22.76 -0.08
C ARG A 189 -9.71 21.56 0.66
N LEU A 190 -8.73 21.78 1.53
CA LEU A 190 -8.33 20.76 2.50
C LEU A 190 -9.42 20.64 3.57
N PRO A 191 -9.83 19.41 3.95
CA PRO A 191 -10.80 19.22 5.01
C PRO A 191 -10.20 19.70 6.34
N ASP A 192 -11.02 20.33 7.18
CA ASP A 192 -10.57 20.74 8.50
C ASP A 192 -10.40 19.52 9.44
N PRO A 193 -9.66 19.65 10.56
CA PRO A 193 -9.44 18.54 11.48
C PRO A 193 -10.72 17.90 12.06
N ASN A 194 -11.83 18.64 12.18
CA ASN A 194 -13.12 18.09 12.61
C ASN A 194 -13.75 17.25 11.49
N GLU A 195 -13.70 17.70 10.23
CA GLU A 195 -14.15 16.91 9.09
C GLU A 195 -13.37 15.60 8.97
N ILE A 196 -12.05 15.65 9.16
CA ILE A 196 -11.20 14.46 9.18
C ILE A 196 -11.63 13.50 10.32
N ARG A 197 -11.81 14.02 11.54
CA ARG A 197 -12.27 13.21 12.68
C ARG A 197 -13.65 12.62 12.48
N ALA A 198 -14.57 13.38 11.89
CA ALA A 198 -15.92 12.91 11.58
C ALA A 198 -15.89 11.78 10.54
N ASN A 199 -15.13 11.96 9.45
CA ASN A 199 -14.93 10.90 8.46
C ASN A 199 -14.29 9.66 9.06
N ALA A 200 -13.28 9.81 9.92
CA ALA A 200 -12.68 8.69 10.64
C ALA A 200 -13.71 7.92 11.49
N ARG A 201 -14.59 8.63 12.23
CA ARG A 201 -15.69 8.01 12.98
C ARG A 201 -16.66 7.27 12.07
N THR A 202 -17.06 7.87 10.95
CA THR A 202 -17.93 7.22 9.95
C THR A 202 -17.28 5.95 9.40
N MET A 203 -15.97 5.98 9.11
CA MET A 203 -15.26 4.79 8.64
C MET A 203 -15.18 3.72 9.72
N ARG A 204 -14.92 4.05 10.99
CA ARG A 204 -14.96 3.07 12.09
C ARG A 204 -16.31 2.40 12.22
N LEU A 205 -17.41 3.17 12.20
CA LEU A 205 -18.76 2.63 12.23
C LEU A 205 -19.07 1.73 11.04
N LYS A 206 -18.61 2.13 9.84
CA LYS A 206 -18.81 1.37 8.61
C LYS A 206 -18.03 0.05 8.59
N TYR A 207 -16.86 0.00 9.22
CA TYR A 207 -15.96 -1.15 9.21
C TYR A 207 -15.90 -1.89 10.55
N TRP A 208 -16.81 -1.59 11.50
CA TRP A 208 -16.84 -2.19 12.84
C TRP A 208 -15.51 -2.16 13.60
N ILE A 209 -14.66 -1.15 13.34
CA ILE A 209 -13.43 -0.95 14.10
C ILE A 209 -13.82 -0.45 15.49
N SER A 210 -13.40 -1.18 16.52
CA SER A 210 -13.77 -0.89 17.90
C SER A 210 -13.12 0.43 18.37
N ASN A 211 -13.84 1.22 19.17
CA ASN A 211 -13.23 2.36 19.87
C ASN A 211 -12.54 1.81 21.12
N THR A 212 -11.29 1.38 20.98
CA THR A 212 -10.35 1.26 22.09
C THR A 212 -9.65 2.60 22.34
#